data_AF-A0AAN9Y2V8-F1
#
_entry.id   AF-A0AAN9Y2V8-F1
#
_cell.length_a   1.000
_cell.length_b   1.000
_cell.length_c   1.000
_cell.angle_alpha   90.00
_cell.angle_beta   90.00
_cell.angle_gamma   90.00
#
_symmetry.space_group_name_H-M   'P 1'
#
loop_
_entity.id
_entity.type
_entity.pdbx_description
1 polymer ?
#
loop_
_entity_poly.entity_id
_entity_poly.type
_entity_poly.pdbx_seq_one_letter_code
_entity_poly.pdbx_strand_id
1 'polypeptide(L)'
;MPNDPIVVRKVQEFLRGDDNPIFKMAKRVTPWVNVDSIGFFDRVTDSKGDLLTTYTGQKNFEEAGLIAKYNDENRLSHLEAPCNRLEGASDGKKFGNKIKPNQTLYFYHKSLCRTLSLIPVGPTIASEESIPIVPYSFPDDMLDNGEVNPENKCFCASGKCLPTGASDASQCYLGFPTAISLPHFYKGNSSLREKIDGIKNSYQNPVFNDKNGTVTIKPELAVEWDPKLNNNRSEEDILTLVNAVMLVTLNKQYDPFGVIEATINQMIRQMRREPIEDQSIKTFLFGERSYLIEFLSTVILGMKFDRFGVLTAVLDYTDESHTFFTGTHYYENAGLFANINNEMHLPYYKAPCNRLAGASDGKKFGNNIDPKQKLYLFTKIFCRTATIVPSGPPTISSQGIPVIPYTLSDEFIDNGQVNPDNKCFCVNNKCLPYGLMDVSNCFMGFPVALSLPHFYKGDPSLMHNLEGLYPNASLHSSKLFLNLETGVATSFSLKVQANLFVGDQCGTKFCSKFSNMTIPIAWAEAVSTNNKLHDNGESSEK
;
A
#
# COMPACT_ATOMS: atom_id res chain seq x y z
N MET A 1 -11.66 29.81 -25.84
CA MET A 1 -11.39 29.07 -24.59
C MET A 1 -10.72 27.77 -24.99
N PRO A 2 -9.67 27.31 -24.31
CA PRO A 2 -9.16 25.97 -24.59
C PRO A 2 -10.27 24.98 -24.19
N ASN A 3 -10.75 24.21 -25.16
CA ASN A 3 -11.81 23.21 -24.99
C ASN A 3 -11.29 21.95 -24.29
N ASP A 4 -10.43 22.11 -23.28
CA ASP A 4 -10.01 20.98 -22.47
C ASP A 4 -11.13 20.70 -21.45
N PRO A 5 -11.79 19.52 -21.49
CA PRO A 5 -12.84 19.19 -20.54
C PRO A 5 -12.31 19.05 -19.10
N ILE A 6 -10.98 18.96 -18.92
CA ILE A 6 -10.33 18.88 -17.61
C ILE A 6 -9.94 20.29 -17.14
N VAL A 7 -10.48 20.71 -16.00
CA VAL A 7 -10.25 22.04 -15.44
C VAL A 7 -9.48 21.94 -14.13
N VAL A 8 -8.35 22.64 -14.04
CA VAL A 8 -7.61 22.81 -12.77
C VAL A 8 -8.33 23.84 -11.92
N ARG A 9 -8.70 23.47 -10.68
CA ARG A 9 -9.40 24.33 -9.72
C ARG A 9 -8.71 24.29 -8.36
N LYS A 10 -8.94 25.32 -7.54
CA LYS A 10 -8.52 25.27 -6.14
C LYS A 10 -9.36 24.25 -5.38
N VAL A 11 -8.75 23.57 -4.41
CA VAL A 11 -9.46 22.60 -3.55
C VAL A 11 -10.71 23.21 -2.91
N GLN A 12 -10.62 24.46 -2.43
CA GLN A 12 -11.77 25.15 -1.85
C GLN A 12 -12.92 25.34 -2.86
N GLU A 13 -12.61 25.68 -4.12
CA GLU A 13 -13.59 25.86 -5.20
C GLU A 13 -14.23 24.52 -5.58
N PHE A 14 -13.47 23.43 -5.59
CA PHE A 14 -14.02 22.08 -5.80
C PHE A 14 -14.93 21.65 -4.66
N LEU A 15 -14.52 21.87 -3.41
CA LEU A 15 -15.25 21.39 -2.23
C LEU A 15 -16.52 22.21 -1.94
N ARG A 16 -16.46 23.54 -2.08
CA ARG A 16 -17.52 24.48 -1.68
C ARG A 16 -18.14 25.27 -2.85
N GLY A 17 -17.72 24.96 -4.07
CA GLY A 17 -18.15 25.65 -5.27
C GLY A 17 -17.44 26.99 -5.49
N ASP A 18 -17.54 27.49 -6.72
CA ASP A 18 -17.07 28.81 -7.13
C ASP A 18 -18.27 29.70 -7.53
N ASP A 19 -18.08 31.02 -7.40
CA ASP A 19 -19.03 32.02 -7.90
C ASP A 19 -18.92 32.12 -9.44
N ASN A 20 -19.37 31.07 -10.12
CA ASN A 20 -19.24 30.97 -11.56
C ASN A 20 -20.32 31.80 -12.29
N PRO A 21 -19.95 32.68 -13.24
CA PRO A 21 -20.92 33.46 -14.01
C PRO A 21 -21.99 32.62 -14.73
N ILE A 22 -21.69 31.35 -15.05
CA ILE A 22 -22.63 30.41 -15.66
C ILE A 22 -23.82 30.13 -14.73
N PHE A 23 -23.62 30.01 -13.42
CA PHE A 23 -24.74 29.76 -12.48
C PHE A 23 -25.64 30.99 -12.34
N LYS A 24 -25.05 32.20 -12.33
CA LYS A 24 -25.81 33.46 -12.37
C LYS A 24 -26.63 33.59 -13.66
N MET A 25 -26.08 33.14 -14.79
CA MET A 25 -26.79 33.10 -16.06
C MET A 25 -27.89 32.02 -16.06
N ALA A 26 -27.61 30.83 -15.57
CA ALA A 26 -28.58 29.73 -15.44
C ALA A 26 -29.77 30.14 -14.57
N LYS A 27 -29.54 30.82 -13.43
CA LYS A 27 -30.60 31.34 -12.56
C LYS A 27 -31.52 32.36 -13.26
N ARG A 28 -30.99 33.13 -14.22
CA ARG A 28 -31.77 34.08 -15.04
C ARG A 28 -32.60 33.41 -16.12
N VAL A 29 -32.09 32.35 -16.73
CA VAL A 29 -32.74 31.66 -17.87
C VAL A 29 -33.65 30.52 -17.40
N THR A 30 -33.38 29.97 -16.22
CA THR A 30 -33.95 28.72 -15.73
C THR A 30 -34.33 28.89 -14.25
N PRO A 31 -35.52 29.46 -13.95
CA PRO A 31 -35.89 29.87 -12.59
C PRO A 31 -35.93 28.74 -11.54
N TRP A 32 -36.04 27.49 -11.97
CA TRP A 32 -36.00 26.30 -11.11
C TRP A 32 -34.58 25.89 -10.68
N VAL A 33 -33.55 26.45 -11.32
CA VAL A 33 -32.14 26.30 -10.91
C VAL A 33 -31.82 27.42 -9.92
N ASN A 34 -32.08 27.18 -8.64
CA ASN A 34 -31.73 28.10 -7.56
C ASN A 34 -30.45 27.65 -6.85
N VAL A 35 -29.30 27.78 -7.54
CA VAL A 35 -27.99 27.42 -7.01
C VAL A 35 -27.00 28.53 -7.33
N ASP A 36 -26.29 29.01 -6.31
CA ASP A 36 -25.31 30.09 -6.45
C ASP A 36 -23.88 29.55 -6.72
N SER A 37 -23.61 28.30 -6.33
CA SER A 37 -22.35 27.57 -6.57
C SER A 37 -22.56 26.06 -6.52
N ILE A 38 -21.71 25.27 -7.19
CA ILE A 38 -21.73 23.79 -7.10
C ILE A 38 -20.37 23.29 -6.62
N GLY A 39 -20.28 22.97 -5.33
CA GLY A 39 -19.19 22.22 -4.73
C GLY A 39 -19.56 20.77 -4.42
N PHE A 40 -18.54 19.93 -4.22
CA PHE A 40 -18.72 18.54 -3.83
C PHE A 40 -19.53 18.39 -2.53
N PHE A 41 -19.27 19.23 -1.52
CA PHE A 41 -19.98 19.19 -0.25
C PHE A 41 -21.26 20.01 -0.21
N ASP A 42 -21.52 20.87 -1.19
CA ASP A 42 -22.69 21.75 -1.16
C ASP A 42 -23.97 20.91 -1.02
N ARG A 43 -24.15 19.87 -1.82
CA ARG A 43 -25.34 19.00 -1.71
C ARG A 43 -25.32 18.02 -0.55
N VAL A 44 -24.14 17.61 -0.09
CA VAL A 44 -23.98 16.72 1.05
C VAL A 44 -24.34 17.43 2.36
N THR A 45 -24.05 18.73 2.45
CA THR A 45 -24.17 19.54 3.68
C THR A 45 -25.31 20.56 3.68
N ASP A 46 -25.91 20.87 2.52
CA ASP A 46 -26.98 21.87 2.41
C ASP A 46 -28.31 21.39 2.97
N SER A 47 -28.47 21.44 4.29
CA SER A 47 -29.74 21.15 4.98
C SER A 47 -30.77 22.28 4.90
N LYS A 48 -30.55 23.33 4.10
CA LYS A 48 -31.50 24.46 4.04
C LYS A 48 -32.76 24.04 3.31
N GLY A 49 -33.84 23.88 4.07
CA GLY A 49 -35.18 23.61 3.54
C GLY A 49 -35.58 22.13 3.55
N ASP A 50 -34.68 21.21 3.91
CA ASP A 50 -35.05 19.81 4.09
C ASP A 50 -35.68 19.60 5.48
N LEU A 51 -36.89 19.03 5.52
CA LEU A 51 -37.61 18.69 6.75
C LEU A 51 -37.66 17.16 6.90
N LEU A 52 -36.91 16.64 7.87
CA LEU A 52 -36.97 15.23 8.25
C LEU A 52 -37.84 15.07 9.50
N THR A 53 -38.96 14.36 9.37
CA THR A 53 -39.81 13.98 10.50
C THR A 53 -39.54 12.54 10.88
N THR A 54 -39.20 12.28 12.15
CA THR A 54 -38.94 10.93 12.67
C THR A 54 -39.97 10.53 13.72
N TYR A 55 -40.19 9.23 13.86
CA TYR A 55 -41.06 8.71 14.91
C TYR A 55 -40.41 8.86 16.29
N THR A 56 -41.15 9.40 17.24
CA THR A 56 -40.71 9.56 18.64
C THR A 56 -40.76 8.25 19.44
N GLY A 57 -41.49 7.26 18.92
CA GLY A 57 -41.75 6.00 19.62
C GLY A 57 -42.97 6.02 20.57
N GLN A 58 -43.66 7.16 20.72
CA GLN A 58 -44.79 7.28 21.66
C GLN A 58 -45.95 6.31 21.33
N LYS A 59 -46.22 6.07 20.04
CA LYS A 59 -47.26 5.14 19.59
C LYS A 59 -46.74 3.73 19.41
N ASN A 60 -45.55 3.59 18.84
CA ASN A 60 -44.88 2.32 18.63
C ASN A 60 -43.40 2.46 19.01
N PHE A 61 -43.00 1.84 20.10
CA PHE A 61 -41.62 1.90 20.59
C PHE A 61 -40.61 1.36 19.58
N GLU A 62 -40.99 0.42 18.71
CA GLU A 62 -40.09 -0.20 17.72
C GLU A 62 -39.72 0.76 16.58
N GLU A 63 -40.60 1.72 16.27
CA GLU A 63 -40.38 2.70 15.19
C GLU A 63 -39.52 3.90 15.60
N ALA A 64 -39.19 4.04 16.88
CA ALA A 64 -38.51 5.24 17.37
C ALA A 64 -37.17 5.48 16.63
N GLY A 65 -37.03 6.66 16.02
CA GLY A 65 -35.87 7.04 15.20
C GLY A 65 -36.00 6.75 13.70
N LEU A 66 -37.01 5.99 13.26
CA LEU A 66 -37.29 5.80 11.83
C LEU A 66 -37.91 7.06 11.21
N ILE A 67 -37.69 7.22 9.91
CA ILE A 67 -38.20 8.34 9.11
C ILE A 67 -39.70 8.14 8.87
N ALA A 68 -40.49 9.10 9.34
CA ALA A 68 -41.94 9.16 9.08
C ALA A 68 -42.24 9.94 7.80
N LYS A 69 -41.53 11.06 7.60
CA LYS A 69 -41.68 11.93 6.42
C LYS A 69 -40.37 12.60 6.03
N TYR A 70 -40.23 12.86 4.73
CA TYR A 70 -39.21 13.71 4.15
C TYR A 70 -39.91 14.80 3.34
N ASN A 71 -39.67 16.07 3.68
CA ASN A 71 -40.34 17.23 3.07
C ASN A 71 -41.88 17.09 3.06
N ASP A 72 -42.43 16.75 4.23
CA ASP A 72 -43.86 16.53 4.48
C ASP A 72 -44.53 15.35 3.76
N GLU A 73 -43.77 14.63 2.93
CA GLU A 73 -44.21 13.46 2.20
C GLU A 73 -43.73 12.15 2.84
N ASN A 74 -44.51 11.09 2.71
CA ASN A 74 -44.17 9.74 3.20
C ASN A 74 -43.38 8.90 2.17
N ARG A 75 -43.07 9.49 1.02
CA ARG A 75 -42.29 8.92 -0.08
C ARG A 75 -41.41 10.01 -0.69
N LEU A 76 -40.41 9.59 -1.45
CA LEU A 76 -39.54 10.52 -2.18
C LEU A 76 -40.25 11.04 -3.43
N SER A 77 -40.69 12.30 -3.42
CA SER A 77 -41.44 12.94 -4.50
C SER A 77 -40.74 12.93 -5.87
N HIS A 78 -39.41 12.92 -5.88
CA HIS A 78 -38.59 12.97 -7.09
C HIS A 78 -38.39 11.59 -7.75
N LEU A 79 -38.76 10.49 -7.09
CA LEU A 79 -38.62 9.13 -7.60
C LEU A 79 -39.97 8.47 -7.86
N GLU A 80 -40.00 7.56 -8.82
CA GLU A 80 -41.15 6.70 -9.05
C GLU A 80 -41.15 5.47 -8.13
N ALA A 81 -42.32 4.86 -7.95
CA ALA A 81 -42.42 3.60 -7.22
C ALA A 81 -41.79 2.45 -8.05
N PRO A 82 -41.14 1.46 -7.41
CA PRO A 82 -40.98 1.28 -5.96
C PRO A 82 -39.80 2.06 -5.32
N CYS A 83 -38.95 2.73 -6.10
CA CYS A 83 -37.72 3.39 -5.63
C CYS A 83 -37.95 4.52 -4.62
N ASN A 84 -39.14 5.11 -4.61
CA ASN A 84 -39.49 6.22 -3.73
C ASN A 84 -39.85 5.84 -2.29
N ARG A 85 -39.67 4.58 -1.88
CA ARG A 85 -40.01 4.11 -0.54
C ARG A 85 -39.06 4.67 0.52
N LEU A 86 -39.64 5.21 1.59
CA LEU A 86 -38.95 5.59 2.85
C LEU A 86 -39.32 4.70 4.04
N GLU A 87 -40.28 3.82 3.86
CA GLU A 87 -40.80 2.93 4.90
C GLU A 87 -39.68 2.12 5.56
N GLY A 88 -39.59 2.19 6.88
CA GLY A 88 -38.57 1.47 7.66
C GLY A 88 -37.17 2.08 7.63
N ALA A 89 -36.94 3.17 6.88
CA ALA A 89 -35.63 3.80 6.76
C ALA A 89 -35.28 4.65 7.99
N SER A 90 -34.01 4.64 8.36
CA SER A 90 -33.40 5.55 9.34
C SER A 90 -32.54 6.60 8.62
N ASP A 91 -32.26 7.71 9.31
CA ASP A 91 -31.25 8.70 8.89
C ASP A 91 -29.81 8.28 9.23
N GLY A 92 -29.62 7.06 9.74
CA GLY A 92 -28.33 6.49 10.12
C GLY A 92 -27.85 6.89 11.51
N LYS A 93 -28.51 7.83 12.20
CA LYS A 93 -28.17 8.18 13.58
C LYS A 93 -28.85 7.26 14.59
N LYS A 94 -30.09 6.87 14.30
CA LYS A 94 -30.87 5.97 15.14
C LYS A 94 -31.73 5.05 14.29
N PHE A 95 -31.41 3.76 14.31
CA PHE A 95 -32.29 2.73 13.78
C PHE A 95 -33.41 2.42 14.79
N GLY A 96 -34.47 1.77 14.31
CA GLY A 96 -35.60 1.34 15.14
C GLY A 96 -35.16 0.52 16.36
N ASN A 97 -36.00 0.49 17.40
CA ASN A 97 -35.67 -0.27 18.60
C ASN A 97 -35.97 -1.77 18.43
N LYS A 98 -35.37 -2.60 19.30
CA LYS A 98 -35.53 -4.08 19.30
C LYS A 98 -35.15 -4.75 17.96
N ILE A 99 -34.07 -4.28 17.36
CA ILE A 99 -33.50 -4.88 16.14
C ILE A 99 -33.25 -6.36 16.38
N LYS A 100 -33.80 -7.22 15.52
CA LYS A 100 -33.54 -8.66 15.57
C LYS A 100 -32.19 -8.96 14.90
N PRO A 101 -31.41 -9.95 15.37
CA PRO A 101 -30.10 -10.25 14.80
C PRO A 101 -30.07 -10.56 13.29
N ASN A 102 -31.18 -11.03 12.72
CA ASN A 102 -31.31 -11.35 11.30
C ASN A 102 -32.12 -10.31 10.50
N GLN A 103 -32.42 -9.16 11.09
CA GLN A 103 -33.25 -8.13 10.47
C GLN A 103 -32.44 -7.27 9.49
N THR A 104 -32.93 -7.11 8.26
CA THR A 104 -32.45 -6.09 7.33
C THR A 104 -32.87 -4.71 7.80
N LEU A 105 -31.93 -3.77 7.82
CA LEU A 105 -32.18 -2.37 8.15
C LEU A 105 -32.19 -1.53 6.88
N TYR A 106 -32.90 -0.41 6.92
CA TYR A 106 -32.96 0.53 5.80
C TYR A 106 -32.40 1.89 6.22
N PHE A 107 -31.70 2.54 5.31
CA PHE A 107 -31.02 3.81 5.53
C PHE A 107 -31.27 4.75 4.36
N TYR A 108 -31.66 5.98 4.67
CA TYR A 108 -31.81 7.04 3.68
C TYR A 108 -31.04 8.29 4.10
N HIS A 109 -30.24 8.80 3.17
CA HIS A 109 -29.67 10.13 3.24
C HIS A 109 -29.82 10.79 1.87
N LYS A 110 -30.13 12.08 1.81
CA LYS A 110 -30.37 12.78 0.54
C LYS A 110 -29.22 12.68 -0.44
N SER A 111 -27.97 12.64 0.04
CA SER A 111 -26.78 12.52 -0.81
C SER A 111 -26.68 11.15 -1.49
N LEU A 112 -27.42 10.15 -1.00
CA LEU A 112 -27.49 8.85 -1.63
C LEU A 112 -28.57 8.77 -2.71
N CYS A 113 -29.50 9.72 -2.74
CA CYS A 113 -30.62 9.75 -3.69
C CYS A 113 -31.45 8.46 -3.74
N ARG A 114 -31.33 7.57 -2.74
CA ARG A 114 -32.06 6.31 -2.64
C ARG A 114 -32.02 5.78 -1.22
N THR A 115 -33.01 4.96 -0.88
CA THR A 115 -32.97 4.13 0.33
C THR A 115 -32.09 2.92 0.07
N LEU A 116 -31.12 2.68 0.95
CA LEU A 116 -30.22 1.52 0.91
C LEU A 116 -30.57 0.53 2.01
N SER A 117 -30.32 -0.75 1.75
CA SER A 117 -30.44 -1.82 2.74
C SER A 117 -29.10 -2.13 3.40
N LEU A 118 -29.15 -2.54 4.65
CA LEU A 118 -28.04 -3.08 5.43
C LEU A 118 -28.42 -4.47 5.89
N ILE A 119 -27.58 -5.45 5.60
CA ILE A 119 -27.76 -6.84 6.00
C ILE A 119 -26.80 -7.19 7.14
N PRO A 120 -27.21 -8.03 8.10
CA PRO A 120 -26.32 -8.47 9.17
C PRO A 120 -25.21 -9.37 8.59
N VAL A 121 -23.98 -9.17 9.06
CA VAL A 121 -22.81 -9.94 8.63
C VAL A 121 -22.07 -10.51 9.85
N GLY A 122 -21.82 -11.80 9.85
CA GLY A 122 -21.08 -12.48 10.92
C GLY A 122 -21.89 -12.72 12.22
N PRO A 123 -21.24 -13.28 13.25
CA PRO A 123 -21.87 -13.57 14.54
C PRO A 123 -22.09 -12.31 15.38
N THR A 124 -23.03 -12.37 16.32
CA THR A 124 -23.20 -11.33 17.34
C THR A 124 -21.97 -11.30 18.26
N ILE A 125 -21.37 -10.13 18.39
CA ILE A 125 -20.19 -9.87 19.24
C ILE A 125 -20.68 -9.29 20.56
N ALA A 126 -20.03 -9.63 21.68
CA ALA A 126 -20.28 -8.95 22.95
C ALA A 126 -19.35 -7.74 23.07
N SER A 127 -19.89 -6.56 23.42
CA SER A 127 -19.05 -5.45 23.86
C SER A 127 -18.32 -5.79 25.17
N GLU A 128 -17.33 -4.99 25.57
CA GLU A 128 -16.67 -5.11 26.87
C GLU A 128 -17.68 -5.07 28.05
N GLU A 129 -18.83 -4.40 27.85
CA GLU A 129 -19.93 -4.30 28.81
C GLU A 129 -21.05 -5.33 28.57
N SER A 130 -20.81 -6.39 27.78
CA SER A 130 -21.78 -7.44 27.44
C SER A 130 -23.02 -6.97 26.65
N ILE A 131 -22.91 -5.87 25.91
CA ILE A 131 -23.96 -5.42 24.99
C ILE A 131 -23.81 -6.19 23.67
N PRO A 132 -24.86 -6.88 23.18
CA PRO A 132 -24.79 -7.59 21.91
C PRO A 132 -24.69 -6.61 20.73
N ILE A 133 -23.63 -6.74 19.94
CA ILE A 133 -23.34 -5.98 18.73
C ILE A 133 -23.51 -6.90 17.52
N VAL A 134 -24.35 -6.50 16.58
CA VAL A 134 -24.53 -7.21 15.30
C VAL A 134 -23.82 -6.38 14.22
N PRO A 135 -22.81 -6.91 13.53
CA PRO A 135 -22.18 -6.18 12.43
C PRO A 135 -23.15 -6.12 11.24
N TYR A 136 -23.17 -4.99 10.53
CA TYR A 136 -24.00 -4.79 9.35
C TYR A 136 -23.13 -4.34 8.17
N SER A 137 -23.48 -4.77 6.96
CA SER A 137 -22.85 -4.33 5.71
C SER A 137 -23.91 -4.03 4.66
N PHE A 138 -23.55 -3.20 3.68
CA PHE A 138 -24.30 -3.12 2.44
C PHE A 138 -24.19 -4.46 1.68
N PRO A 139 -25.30 -4.97 1.12
CA PRO A 139 -25.25 -6.15 0.26
C PRO A 139 -24.58 -5.83 -1.08
N ASP A 140 -24.12 -6.85 -1.80
CA ASP A 140 -23.38 -6.68 -3.06
C ASP A 140 -24.20 -6.02 -4.17
N ASP A 141 -25.52 -6.24 -4.13
CA ASP A 141 -26.50 -5.75 -5.10
C ASP A 141 -27.05 -4.35 -4.75
N MET A 142 -26.53 -3.68 -3.71
CA MET A 142 -27.11 -2.42 -3.23
C MET A 142 -27.14 -1.29 -4.27
N LEU A 143 -26.24 -1.35 -5.27
CA LEU A 143 -26.15 -0.42 -6.40
C LEU A 143 -26.33 -1.14 -7.74
N ASP A 144 -27.07 -2.25 -7.74
CA ASP A 144 -27.51 -2.91 -8.97
C ASP A 144 -28.43 -2.00 -9.77
N ASN A 145 -28.37 -2.17 -11.09
CA ASN A 145 -29.14 -1.37 -12.02
C ASN A 145 -30.51 -2.02 -12.33
N GLY A 146 -31.35 -1.30 -13.09
CA GLY A 146 -32.67 -1.79 -13.51
C GLY A 146 -32.68 -2.97 -14.50
N GLU A 147 -31.51 -3.34 -15.03
CA GLU A 147 -31.35 -4.49 -15.92
C GLU A 147 -31.12 -5.79 -15.14
N VAL A 148 -30.35 -5.73 -14.05
CA VAL A 148 -30.09 -6.85 -13.14
C VAL A 148 -31.23 -7.03 -12.14
N ASN A 149 -31.66 -5.93 -11.51
CA ASN A 149 -32.78 -5.92 -10.58
C ASN A 149 -33.93 -5.07 -11.15
N PRO A 150 -35.03 -5.70 -11.62
CA PRO A 150 -36.17 -4.97 -12.19
C PRO A 150 -36.80 -3.92 -11.27
N GLU A 151 -36.69 -4.06 -9.94
CA GLU A 151 -37.20 -3.08 -8.98
C GLU A 151 -36.41 -1.76 -9.02
N ASN A 152 -35.15 -1.81 -9.48
CA ASN A 152 -34.27 -0.63 -9.58
C ASN A 152 -34.46 0.15 -10.89
N LYS A 153 -35.41 -0.22 -11.76
CA LYS A 153 -35.66 0.48 -13.04
C LYS A 153 -35.99 1.96 -12.87
N CYS A 154 -36.65 2.33 -11.77
CA CYS A 154 -36.97 3.72 -11.46
C CYS A 154 -35.75 4.58 -11.10
N PHE A 155 -34.58 3.99 -10.87
CA PHE A 155 -33.31 4.72 -10.78
C PHE A 155 -32.65 4.98 -12.14
N CYS A 156 -33.19 4.47 -13.26
CA CYS A 156 -32.58 4.64 -14.57
C CYS A 156 -33.08 5.94 -15.24
N ALA A 157 -32.19 6.92 -15.41
CA ALA A 157 -32.56 8.19 -16.04
C ALA A 157 -32.92 8.01 -17.53
N SER A 158 -34.10 8.51 -17.92
CA SER A 158 -34.61 8.41 -19.31
C SER A 158 -34.64 6.98 -19.86
N GLY A 159 -34.85 5.99 -18.98
CA GLY A 159 -34.89 4.57 -19.37
C GLY A 159 -33.52 3.95 -19.69
N LYS A 160 -32.42 4.68 -19.48
CA LYS A 160 -31.05 4.17 -19.62
C LYS A 160 -30.43 3.94 -18.25
N CYS A 161 -30.06 2.69 -17.99
CA CYS A 161 -29.44 2.32 -16.73
C CYS A 161 -27.91 2.49 -16.82
N LEU A 162 -27.31 2.98 -15.74
CA LEU A 162 -25.85 2.92 -15.59
C LEU A 162 -25.40 1.45 -15.41
N PRO A 163 -24.13 1.12 -15.69
CA PRO A 163 -23.59 -0.20 -15.38
C PRO A 163 -23.72 -0.53 -13.90
N THR A 164 -23.91 -1.80 -13.57
CA THR A 164 -23.97 -2.32 -12.19
C THR A 164 -22.82 -1.79 -11.33
N GLY A 165 -23.14 -1.36 -10.10
CA GLY A 165 -22.21 -0.72 -9.16
C GLY A 165 -22.17 0.81 -9.25
N ALA A 166 -22.98 1.41 -10.12
CA ALA A 166 -23.26 2.84 -10.15
C ALA A 166 -24.77 3.08 -10.22
N SER A 167 -25.27 3.96 -9.34
CA SER A 167 -26.67 4.37 -9.31
C SER A 167 -26.78 5.82 -9.79
N ASP A 168 -27.74 6.10 -10.68
CA ASP A 168 -28.01 7.48 -11.10
C ASP A 168 -28.58 8.27 -9.91
N ALA A 169 -28.07 9.47 -9.71
CA ALA A 169 -28.49 10.38 -8.66
C ALA A 169 -28.96 11.74 -9.22
N SER A 170 -28.98 11.90 -10.55
CA SER A 170 -29.23 13.19 -11.21
C SER A 170 -30.51 13.87 -10.74
N GLN A 171 -31.56 13.12 -10.46
CA GLN A 171 -32.85 13.64 -9.97
C GLN A 171 -32.74 14.36 -8.62
N CYS A 172 -31.82 13.96 -7.75
CA CYS A 172 -31.55 14.66 -6.48
C CYS A 172 -30.54 15.81 -6.62
N TYR A 173 -29.89 15.91 -7.78
CA TYR A 173 -28.83 16.88 -8.08
C TYR A 173 -29.26 17.78 -9.24
N LEU A 174 -30.50 18.27 -9.26
CA LEU A 174 -31.05 19.19 -10.28
C LEU A 174 -30.95 18.74 -11.73
N GLY A 175 -30.93 17.43 -11.97
CA GLY A 175 -30.73 16.85 -13.30
C GLY A 175 -29.29 16.92 -13.79
N PHE A 176 -28.32 17.38 -12.97
CA PHE A 176 -26.92 17.26 -13.33
C PHE A 176 -26.52 15.78 -13.40
N PRO A 177 -25.75 15.34 -14.41
CA PRO A 177 -25.37 13.94 -14.61
C PRO A 177 -24.44 13.49 -13.47
N THR A 178 -25.05 12.98 -12.40
CA THR A 178 -24.40 12.60 -11.15
C THR A 178 -24.73 11.15 -10.88
N ALA A 179 -23.71 10.37 -10.52
CA ALA A 179 -23.86 8.98 -10.14
C ALA A 179 -23.20 8.73 -8.79
N ILE A 180 -23.74 7.76 -8.06
CA ILE A 180 -23.19 7.30 -6.79
C ILE A 180 -22.63 5.90 -7.01
N SER A 181 -21.42 5.68 -6.51
CA SER A 181 -20.75 4.39 -6.50
C SER A 181 -20.04 4.19 -5.16
N LEU A 182 -19.63 2.95 -4.90
CA LEU A 182 -18.59 2.71 -3.90
C LEU A 182 -17.26 3.29 -4.37
N PRO A 183 -16.33 3.62 -3.45
CA PRO A 183 -15.01 4.13 -3.80
C PRO A 183 -14.35 3.29 -4.90
N HIS A 184 -13.79 3.95 -5.90
CA HIS A 184 -13.15 3.33 -7.06
C HIS A 184 -14.04 2.33 -7.83
N PHE A 185 -15.37 2.47 -7.76
CA PHE A 185 -16.34 1.51 -8.31
C PHE A 185 -16.15 0.08 -7.76
N TYR A 186 -15.80 -0.03 -6.48
CA TYR A 186 -15.76 -1.32 -5.80
C TYR A 186 -17.09 -2.08 -5.97
N LYS A 187 -17.01 -3.39 -6.27
CA LYS A 187 -18.14 -4.26 -6.69
C LYS A 187 -18.87 -3.85 -7.97
N GLY A 188 -18.43 -2.79 -8.65
CA GLY A 188 -18.98 -2.38 -9.94
C GLY A 188 -18.36 -3.10 -11.14
N ASN A 189 -19.10 -3.06 -12.24
CA ASN A 189 -18.68 -3.60 -13.53
C ASN A 189 -17.31 -3.05 -13.95
N SER A 190 -16.43 -3.88 -14.52
CA SER A 190 -15.06 -3.49 -14.88
C SER A 190 -15.02 -2.33 -15.89
N SER A 191 -16.03 -2.22 -16.75
CA SER A 191 -16.16 -1.13 -17.72
C SER A 191 -16.19 0.27 -17.09
N LEU A 192 -16.59 0.39 -15.82
CA LEU A 192 -16.57 1.65 -15.06
C LEU A 192 -15.14 2.11 -14.74
N ARG A 193 -14.17 1.19 -14.67
CA ARG A 193 -12.78 1.46 -14.27
C ARG A 193 -11.81 1.52 -15.43
N GLU A 194 -12.04 0.71 -16.46
CA GLU A 194 -11.12 0.55 -17.62
C GLU A 194 -10.84 1.85 -18.37
N LYS A 195 -11.77 2.81 -18.33
CA LYS A 195 -11.70 4.08 -19.08
C LYS A 195 -11.24 5.27 -18.25
N ILE A 196 -10.95 5.11 -16.95
CA ILE A 196 -10.62 6.23 -16.06
C ILE A 196 -9.14 6.19 -15.71
N ASP A 197 -8.43 7.25 -16.05
CA ASP A 197 -7.04 7.43 -15.67
C ASP A 197 -6.90 7.67 -14.15
N GLY A 198 -5.89 7.07 -13.52
CA GLY A 198 -5.69 7.13 -12.06
C GLY A 198 -6.63 6.26 -11.20
N ILE A 199 -7.70 5.66 -11.76
CA ILE A 199 -8.50 4.60 -11.10
C ILE A 199 -8.07 3.20 -11.56
N LYS A 200 -7.18 3.11 -12.56
CA LYS A 200 -6.42 1.88 -12.81
C LYS A 200 -5.68 1.54 -11.52
N ASN A 201 -6.20 0.55 -10.80
CA ASN A 201 -5.62 0.11 -9.54
C ASN A 201 -4.12 -0.13 -9.77
N SER A 202 -3.28 0.43 -8.91
CA SER A 202 -1.87 0.02 -8.73
C SER A 202 -1.73 -1.45 -8.32
N TYR A 203 -2.86 -2.15 -8.16
CA TYR A 203 -2.95 -3.60 -8.06
C TYR A 203 -3.82 -4.09 -9.21
N GLN A 204 -3.29 -4.87 -10.15
CA GLN A 204 -4.14 -5.52 -11.16
C GLN A 204 -5.33 -6.22 -10.47
N ASN A 205 -6.55 -5.95 -10.95
CA ASN A 205 -7.86 -6.40 -10.43
C ASN A 205 -7.81 -7.32 -9.19
N PRO A 206 -8.00 -6.80 -7.96
CA PRO A 206 -8.00 -7.63 -6.76
C PRO A 206 -9.04 -8.75 -6.87
N VAL A 207 -8.64 -9.96 -6.48
CA VAL A 207 -9.50 -11.15 -6.45
C VAL A 207 -9.92 -11.42 -5.02
N PHE A 208 -11.20 -11.22 -4.72
CA PHE A 208 -11.77 -11.50 -3.40
C PHE A 208 -12.18 -12.97 -3.31
N ASN A 209 -11.72 -13.66 -2.28
CA ASN A 209 -12.00 -15.07 -2.00
C ASN A 209 -12.89 -15.17 -0.75
N ASP A 210 -14.17 -14.86 -0.89
CA ASP A 210 -15.09 -14.67 0.25
C ASP A 210 -15.17 -15.89 1.17
N LYS A 211 -15.15 -17.11 0.62
CA LYS A 211 -15.15 -18.35 1.40
C LYS A 211 -13.97 -18.42 2.37
N ASN A 212 -12.80 -17.98 1.92
CA ASN A 212 -11.56 -18.04 2.70
C ASN A 212 -11.32 -16.75 3.50
N GLY A 213 -12.12 -15.70 3.28
CA GLY A 213 -11.92 -14.40 3.91
C GLY A 213 -10.59 -13.76 3.53
N THR A 214 -10.20 -13.88 2.27
CA THR A 214 -8.94 -13.32 1.76
C THR A 214 -9.12 -12.49 0.50
N VAL A 215 -8.15 -11.62 0.22
CA VAL A 215 -8.04 -10.86 -1.03
C VAL A 215 -6.66 -11.09 -1.62
N THR A 216 -6.61 -11.42 -2.90
CA THR A 216 -5.37 -11.61 -3.66
C THR A 216 -5.15 -10.42 -4.58
N ILE A 217 -3.94 -9.86 -4.53
CA ILE A 217 -3.50 -8.75 -5.37
C ILE A 217 -2.19 -9.09 -6.06
N LYS A 218 -1.96 -8.47 -7.22
CA LYS A 218 -0.62 -8.38 -7.81
C LYS A 218 -0.04 -7.02 -7.46
N PRO A 219 0.96 -6.94 -6.57
CA PRO A 219 1.61 -5.67 -6.27
C PRO A 219 2.27 -5.08 -7.52
N GLU A 220 2.12 -3.77 -7.71
CA GLU A 220 2.88 -3.00 -8.69
C GLU A 220 3.56 -1.85 -7.97
N LEU A 221 4.85 -1.65 -8.21
CA LEU A 221 5.62 -0.55 -7.66
C LEU A 221 6.24 0.22 -8.82
N ALA A 222 5.72 1.42 -9.07
CA ALA A 222 6.30 2.37 -10.00
C ALA A 222 7.10 3.42 -9.22
N VAL A 223 8.29 3.74 -9.72
CA VAL A 223 9.16 4.79 -9.17
C VAL A 223 9.28 5.88 -10.22
N GLU A 224 9.11 7.13 -9.80
CA GLU A 224 9.30 8.32 -10.64
C GLU A 224 10.35 9.22 -9.98
N TRP A 225 11.26 9.76 -10.79
CA TRP A 225 12.23 10.72 -10.32
C TRP A 225 11.60 12.10 -10.18
N ASP A 226 11.63 12.67 -8.97
CA ASP A 226 11.22 14.06 -8.74
C ASP A 226 12.47 14.97 -8.66
N PRO A 227 12.75 15.81 -9.68
CA PRO A 227 13.90 16.70 -9.67
C PRO A 227 13.90 17.67 -8.48
N LYS A 228 12.73 18.10 -7.99
CA LYS A 228 12.64 19.11 -6.92
C LYS A 228 13.10 18.53 -5.59
N LEU A 229 12.75 17.27 -5.31
CA LEU A 229 13.22 16.57 -4.12
C LEU A 229 14.69 16.15 -4.23
N ASN A 230 15.25 16.13 -5.44
CA ASN A 230 16.63 15.75 -5.72
C ASN A 230 17.55 16.95 -6.00
N ASN A 231 17.28 18.13 -5.45
CA ASN A 231 18.10 19.34 -5.66
C ASN A 231 18.33 19.68 -7.15
N ASN A 232 17.34 19.43 -8.00
CA ASN A 232 17.39 19.54 -9.46
C ASN A 232 18.47 18.68 -10.15
N ARG A 233 18.95 17.62 -9.49
CA ARG A 233 19.80 16.60 -10.11
C ARG A 233 19.02 15.73 -11.09
N SER A 234 19.74 15.17 -12.05
CA SER A 234 19.20 14.31 -13.10
C SER A 234 19.56 12.85 -12.83
N GLU A 235 18.70 11.92 -13.24
CA GLU A 235 19.05 10.49 -13.27
C GLU A 235 20.23 10.19 -14.22
N GLU A 236 20.54 11.11 -15.13
CA GLU A 236 21.67 10.99 -16.05
C GLU A 236 22.99 11.51 -15.44
N ASP A 237 22.97 12.05 -14.21
CA ASP A 237 24.19 12.48 -13.51
C ASP A 237 25.10 11.27 -13.23
N ILE A 238 26.41 11.47 -13.33
CA ILE A 238 27.41 10.41 -13.26
C ILE A 238 27.95 10.24 -11.83
N LEU A 239 28.05 8.99 -11.39
CA LEU A 239 28.67 8.56 -10.14
C LEU A 239 29.85 7.63 -10.42
N THR A 240 30.95 7.80 -9.69
CA THR A 240 32.07 6.85 -9.66
C THR A 240 31.77 5.78 -8.60
N LEU A 241 31.49 4.56 -9.04
CA LEU A 241 30.99 3.49 -8.19
C LEU A 241 31.79 2.20 -8.39
N VAL A 242 31.67 1.28 -7.43
CA VAL A 242 32.21 -0.05 -7.58
C VAL A 242 31.43 -0.80 -8.67
N ASN A 243 32.15 -1.47 -9.56
CA ASN A 243 31.57 -2.30 -10.61
C ASN A 243 31.02 -3.60 -9.99
N ALA A 244 29.79 -3.51 -9.47
CA ALA A 244 29.13 -4.59 -8.77
C ALA A 244 29.00 -5.84 -9.64
N VAL A 245 28.59 -5.69 -10.91
CA VAL A 245 28.47 -6.82 -11.85
C VAL A 245 29.80 -7.54 -11.98
N MET A 246 30.89 -6.81 -12.22
CA MET A 246 32.23 -7.40 -12.35
C MET A 246 32.66 -8.12 -11.06
N LEU A 247 32.52 -7.51 -9.89
CA LEU A 247 32.92 -8.14 -8.63
C LEU A 247 32.10 -9.39 -8.30
N VAL A 248 30.81 -9.36 -8.60
CA VAL A 248 29.92 -10.51 -8.49
C VAL A 248 30.38 -11.65 -9.41
N THR A 249 30.69 -11.35 -10.68
CA THR A 249 31.13 -12.35 -11.67
C THR A 249 32.46 -13.01 -11.30
N LEU A 250 33.35 -12.26 -10.65
CA LEU A 250 34.67 -12.73 -10.24
C LEU A 250 34.66 -13.53 -8.94
N ASN A 251 33.52 -13.62 -8.26
CA ASN A 251 33.39 -14.39 -7.03
C ASN A 251 33.36 -15.90 -7.33
N LYS A 252 34.40 -16.63 -6.89
CA LYS A 252 34.55 -18.09 -7.10
C LYS A 252 33.42 -18.94 -6.52
N GLN A 253 32.56 -18.39 -5.67
CA GLN A 253 31.37 -19.09 -5.20
C GLN A 253 30.47 -19.60 -6.34
N TYR A 254 30.48 -18.94 -7.51
CA TYR A 254 29.72 -19.34 -8.70
C TYR A 254 30.55 -20.09 -9.75
N ASP A 255 31.85 -20.31 -9.50
CA ASP A 255 32.76 -21.02 -10.40
C ASP A 255 33.68 -22.01 -9.65
N PRO A 256 33.13 -23.10 -9.11
CA PRO A 256 33.89 -24.07 -8.33
C PRO A 256 34.99 -24.78 -9.14
N PHE A 257 34.96 -24.72 -10.47
CA PHE A 257 35.93 -25.39 -11.36
C PHE A 257 36.89 -24.44 -12.08
N GLY A 258 36.80 -23.12 -11.86
CA GLY A 258 37.73 -22.12 -12.44
C GLY A 258 37.58 -21.87 -13.95
N VAL A 259 36.54 -22.42 -14.59
CA VAL A 259 36.34 -22.30 -16.05
C VAL A 259 35.68 -20.96 -16.38
N ILE A 260 34.71 -20.55 -15.57
CA ILE A 260 33.94 -19.32 -15.75
C ILE A 260 34.84 -18.10 -15.45
N GLU A 261 35.71 -18.20 -14.45
CA GLU A 261 36.72 -17.21 -14.06
C GLU A 261 37.68 -16.90 -15.21
N ALA A 262 38.17 -17.91 -15.92
CA ALA A 262 39.09 -17.71 -17.05
C ALA A 262 38.41 -16.94 -18.20
N THR A 263 37.17 -17.32 -18.55
CA THR A 263 36.40 -16.64 -19.60
C THR A 263 36.03 -15.22 -19.22
N ILE A 264 35.58 -14.99 -17.99
CA ILE A 264 35.24 -13.66 -17.47
C ILE A 264 36.47 -12.76 -17.44
N ASN A 265 37.62 -13.26 -16.98
CA ASN A 265 38.87 -12.49 -16.98
C ASN A 265 39.27 -12.04 -18.39
N GLN A 266 39.09 -12.89 -19.39
CA GLN A 266 39.35 -12.54 -20.78
C GLN A 266 38.37 -11.48 -21.29
N MET A 267 37.07 -11.62 -20.98
CA MET A 267 36.05 -10.63 -21.34
C MET A 267 36.32 -9.27 -20.69
N ILE A 268 36.62 -9.23 -19.38
CA ILE A 268 36.96 -8.00 -18.66
C ILE A 268 38.16 -7.30 -19.31
N ARG A 269 39.22 -8.05 -19.63
CA ARG A 269 40.40 -7.51 -20.32
C ARG A 269 40.09 -6.98 -21.71
N GLN A 270 39.25 -7.68 -22.47
CA GLN A 270 38.86 -7.28 -23.82
C GLN A 270 37.96 -6.03 -23.81
N MET A 271 37.03 -5.97 -22.86
CA MET A 271 36.12 -4.84 -22.66
C MET A 271 36.80 -3.65 -21.96
N ARG A 272 38.00 -3.84 -21.41
CA ARG A 272 38.71 -2.84 -20.59
C ARG A 272 37.87 -2.31 -19.43
N ARG A 273 37.16 -3.21 -18.75
CA ARG A 273 36.37 -2.87 -17.57
C ARG A 273 37.26 -2.83 -16.33
N GLU A 274 36.99 -1.88 -15.46
CA GLU A 274 37.70 -1.68 -14.20
C GLU A 274 36.77 -2.00 -13.02
N PRO A 275 37.33 -2.36 -11.85
CA PRO A 275 36.56 -2.64 -10.63
C PRO A 275 35.82 -1.42 -10.06
N ILE A 276 36.20 -0.22 -10.50
CA ILE A 276 35.54 1.05 -10.21
C ILE A 276 35.23 1.66 -11.57
N GLU A 277 33.98 2.07 -11.78
CA GLU A 277 33.52 2.63 -13.05
C GLU A 277 32.61 3.83 -12.84
N ASP A 278 32.61 4.71 -13.82
CA ASP A 278 31.68 5.84 -13.91
C ASP A 278 30.39 5.38 -14.59
N GLN A 279 29.25 5.58 -13.93
CA GLN A 279 27.93 5.22 -14.46
C GLN A 279 26.89 6.27 -14.06
N SER A 280 25.82 6.41 -14.85
CA SER A 280 24.72 7.30 -14.47
C SER A 280 23.93 6.74 -13.30
N ILE A 281 23.27 7.63 -12.53
CA ILE A 281 22.34 7.24 -11.45
C ILE A 281 21.29 6.26 -11.98
N LYS A 282 20.77 6.51 -13.20
CA LYS A 282 19.79 5.65 -13.87
C LYS A 282 20.30 4.24 -14.09
N THR A 283 21.50 4.11 -14.65
CA THR A 283 22.13 2.80 -14.88
C THR A 283 22.38 2.09 -13.54
N PHE A 284 22.84 2.82 -12.52
CA PHE A 284 23.06 2.25 -11.19
C PHE A 284 21.78 1.73 -10.53
N LEU A 285 20.69 2.50 -10.59
CA LEU A 285 19.43 2.16 -9.95
C LEU A 285 18.65 1.08 -10.70
N PHE A 286 18.50 1.22 -12.02
CA PHE A 286 17.60 0.38 -12.83
C PHE A 286 18.32 -0.66 -13.69
N GLY A 287 19.64 -0.52 -13.82
CA GLY A 287 20.49 -1.41 -14.61
C GLY A 287 20.46 -1.12 -16.11
N GLU A 288 21.52 -1.57 -16.78
CA GLU A 288 21.63 -1.61 -18.23
C GLU A 288 21.86 -3.04 -18.73
N ARG A 289 21.65 -3.26 -20.03
CA ARG A 289 22.04 -4.51 -20.67
C ARG A 289 23.55 -4.50 -20.91
N SER A 290 24.22 -5.60 -20.58
CA SER A 290 25.65 -5.75 -20.88
C SER A 290 25.98 -7.17 -21.35
N TYR A 291 27.06 -7.31 -22.12
CA TYR A 291 27.56 -8.62 -22.56
C TYR A 291 27.93 -9.54 -21.38
N LEU A 292 28.41 -8.98 -20.27
CA LEU A 292 28.69 -9.75 -19.05
C LEU A 292 27.39 -10.29 -18.44
N ILE A 293 26.33 -9.48 -18.37
CA ILE A 293 25.01 -9.91 -17.89
C ILE A 293 24.42 -11.01 -18.77
N GLU A 294 24.48 -10.85 -20.08
CA GLU A 294 23.98 -11.84 -21.05
C GLU A 294 24.77 -13.17 -20.94
N PHE A 295 26.09 -13.08 -20.81
CA PHE A 295 26.93 -14.24 -20.56
C PHE A 295 26.59 -14.94 -19.24
N LEU A 296 26.44 -14.19 -18.14
CA LEU A 296 26.06 -14.73 -16.83
C LEU A 296 24.71 -15.44 -16.86
N SER A 297 23.70 -14.84 -17.50
CA SER A 297 22.37 -15.45 -17.63
C SER A 297 22.41 -16.76 -18.42
N THR A 298 23.36 -16.89 -19.35
CA THR A 298 23.53 -18.09 -20.18
C THR A 298 24.32 -19.20 -19.45
N VAL A 299 25.35 -18.84 -18.68
CA VAL A 299 26.31 -19.79 -18.10
C VAL A 299 25.96 -20.20 -16.67
N ILE A 300 25.39 -19.30 -15.86
CA ILE A 300 24.93 -19.62 -14.50
C ILE A 300 23.48 -20.12 -14.59
N LEU A 301 23.34 -21.46 -14.57
CA LEU A 301 22.07 -22.19 -14.72
C LEU A 301 20.98 -21.66 -13.76
N GLY A 302 19.93 -21.04 -14.32
CA GLY A 302 18.66 -20.77 -13.63
C GLY A 302 18.27 -19.30 -13.45
N MET A 303 19.09 -18.34 -13.87
CA MET A 303 18.83 -16.91 -13.64
C MET A 303 18.37 -16.20 -14.92
N LYS A 304 17.15 -15.66 -14.92
CA LYS A 304 16.61 -14.83 -15.99
C LYS A 304 16.63 -13.37 -15.57
N PHE A 305 17.65 -12.63 -15.96
CA PHE A 305 17.68 -11.17 -15.80
C PHE A 305 18.28 -10.54 -17.05
N ASP A 306 17.66 -9.45 -17.52
CA ASP A 306 18.17 -8.70 -18.67
C ASP A 306 19.03 -7.50 -18.25
N ARG A 307 18.94 -7.07 -16.98
CA ARG A 307 19.65 -5.92 -16.42
C ARG A 307 20.02 -6.15 -14.96
N PHE A 308 21.04 -5.43 -14.49
CA PHE A 308 21.47 -5.44 -13.09
C PHE A 308 21.52 -4.00 -12.56
N GLY A 309 20.61 -3.66 -11.65
CA GLY A 309 20.58 -2.40 -10.92
C GLY A 309 20.12 -2.63 -9.49
N VAL A 310 20.42 -1.69 -8.60
CA VAL A 310 20.13 -1.82 -7.16
C VAL A 310 18.63 -2.01 -6.88
N LEU A 311 17.76 -1.38 -7.67
CA LEU A 311 16.31 -1.47 -7.50
C LEU A 311 15.65 -2.53 -8.38
N THR A 312 16.33 -3.05 -9.40
CA THR A 312 15.72 -3.94 -10.41
C THR A 312 15.02 -5.14 -9.77
N ALA A 313 15.70 -5.88 -8.88
CA ALA A 313 15.12 -7.05 -8.21
C ALA A 313 14.03 -6.70 -7.17
N VAL A 314 14.10 -5.49 -6.62
CA VAL A 314 13.14 -4.99 -5.61
C VAL A 314 11.82 -4.57 -6.27
N LEU A 315 11.89 -4.06 -7.50
CA LEU A 315 10.75 -3.56 -8.27
C LEU A 315 10.06 -4.63 -9.12
N ASP A 316 10.69 -5.78 -9.37
CA ASP A 316 10.11 -6.83 -10.20
C ASP A 316 9.05 -7.65 -9.43
N TYR A 317 7.77 -7.40 -9.70
CA TYR A 317 6.64 -8.18 -9.18
C TYR A 317 5.90 -8.98 -10.25
N THR A 318 6.51 -9.16 -11.43
CA THR A 318 5.84 -9.64 -12.66
C THR A 318 5.06 -10.96 -12.46
N ASP A 319 5.63 -11.88 -11.69
CA ASP A 319 5.05 -13.21 -11.41
C ASP A 319 4.72 -13.42 -9.92
N GLU A 320 4.43 -12.33 -9.20
CA GLU A 320 4.15 -12.38 -7.76
C GLU A 320 2.71 -11.96 -7.45
N SER A 321 2.08 -12.71 -6.55
CA SER A 321 0.74 -12.45 -6.03
C SER A 321 0.78 -12.53 -4.51
N HIS A 322 0.16 -11.54 -3.87
CA HIS A 322 0.07 -11.46 -2.42
C HIS A 322 -1.38 -11.68 -2.01
N THR A 323 -1.61 -12.60 -1.08
CA THR A 323 -2.93 -12.84 -0.51
C THR A 323 -2.95 -12.39 0.93
N PHE A 324 -3.91 -11.53 1.29
CA PHE A 324 -4.10 -10.99 2.63
C PHE A 324 -5.43 -11.44 3.22
N PHE A 325 -5.51 -11.55 4.55
CA PHE A 325 -6.78 -11.74 5.25
C PHE A 325 -7.61 -10.44 5.22
N THR A 326 -8.89 -10.54 4.90
CA THR A 326 -9.82 -9.40 4.88
C THR A 326 -10.39 -9.06 6.25
N GLY A 327 -10.30 -9.99 7.21
CA GLY A 327 -10.89 -9.86 8.53
C GLY A 327 -12.32 -10.38 8.65
N THR A 328 -12.91 -10.94 7.59
CA THR A 328 -14.29 -11.45 7.62
C THR A 328 -14.50 -12.60 8.62
N HIS A 329 -13.47 -13.43 8.80
CA HIS A 329 -13.50 -14.54 9.76
C HIS A 329 -12.89 -14.17 11.12
N TYR A 330 -11.77 -13.44 11.10
CA TYR A 330 -11.03 -13.01 12.29
C TYR A 330 -10.56 -11.58 12.12
N TYR A 331 -11.20 -10.66 12.84
CA TYR A 331 -10.96 -9.22 12.74
C TYR A 331 -9.50 -8.85 13.01
N GLU A 332 -8.86 -9.54 13.94
CA GLU A 332 -7.48 -9.34 14.39
C GLU A 332 -6.46 -9.61 13.26
N ASN A 333 -6.80 -10.44 12.28
CA ASN A 333 -5.89 -10.83 11.20
C ASN A 333 -5.97 -9.91 9.97
N ALA A 334 -6.91 -8.94 9.95
CA ALA A 334 -7.14 -8.10 8.78
C ALA A 334 -5.85 -7.36 8.34
N GLY A 335 -5.44 -7.57 7.08
CA GLY A 335 -4.24 -6.97 6.50
C GLY A 335 -2.95 -7.81 6.66
N LEU A 336 -2.98 -8.93 7.38
CA LEU A 336 -1.85 -9.85 7.46
C LEU A 336 -1.78 -10.77 6.23
N PHE A 337 -0.57 -11.19 5.87
CA PHE A 337 -0.35 -12.18 4.81
C PHE A 337 -1.00 -13.52 5.15
N ALA A 338 -1.79 -14.03 4.21
CA ALA A 338 -2.25 -15.42 4.17
C ALA A 338 -1.27 -16.30 3.38
N ASN A 339 -0.79 -15.82 2.23
CA ASN A 339 0.23 -16.48 1.42
C ASN A 339 0.86 -15.51 0.40
N ILE A 340 2.00 -15.92 -0.17
CA ILE A 340 2.59 -15.32 -1.37
C ILE A 340 2.69 -16.43 -2.41
N ASN A 341 2.16 -16.21 -3.62
CA ASN A 341 2.13 -17.22 -4.68
C ASN A 341 1.51 -18.57 -4.25
N ASN A 342 0.47 -18.53 -3.41
CA ASN A 342 -0.16 -19.70 -2.78
C ASN A 342 0.74 -20.48 -1.80
N GLU A 343 1.92 -19.97 -1.46
CA GLU A 343 2.82 -20.54 -0.47
C GLU A 343 2.70 -19.84 0.88
N MET A 344 2.56 -20.62 1.95
CA MET A 344 2.49 -20.12 3.33
C MET A 344 3.88 -19.91 3.95
N HIS A 345 4.94 -20.31 3.24
CA HIS A 345 6.32 -20.19 3.66
C HIS A 345 7.14 -19.56 2.54
N LEU A 346 8.10 -18.72 2.91
CA LEU A 346 9.01 -18.09 1.96
C LEU A 346 9.97 -19.13 1.37
N PRO A 347 10.29 -19.07 0.06
CA PRO A 347 11.11 -20.08 -0.60
C PRO A 347 12.61 -19.94 -0.30
N TYR A 348 13.03 -18.88 0.41
CA TYR A 348 14.44 -18.47 0.48
C TYR A 348 15.25 -19.14 1.59
N TYR A 349 14.60 -19.61 2.66
CA TYR A 349 15.28 -20.18 3.84
C TYR A 349 14.59 -21.47 4.28
N LYS A 350 15.24 -22.23 5.18
CA LYS A 350 14.61 -23.40 5.82
C LYS A 350 13.83 -22.96 7.05
N ALA A 351 12.87 -23.78 7.48
CA ALA A 351 12.18 -23.55 8.75
C ALA A 351 13.18 -23.51 9.93
N PRO A 352 12.95 -22.67 10.95
CA PRO A 352 11.82 -21.75 11.12
C PRO A 352 11.94 -20.41 10.35
N CYS A 353 13.06 -20.13 9.70
CA CYS A 353 13.38 -18.84 9.06
C CYS A 353 12.51 -18.47 7.84
N ASN A 354 11.76 -19.41 7.28
CA ASN A 354 10.86 -19.18 6.16
C ASN A 354 9.43 -18.81 6.54
N ARG A 355 9.18 -18.52 7.83
CA ARG A 355 7.85 -18.18 8.31
C ARG A 355 7.33 -16.89 7.66
N LEU A 356 6.15 -16.96 7.05
CA LEU A 356 5.35 -15.79 6.62
C LEU A 356 4.20 -15.48 7.59
N ALA A 357 3.71 -16.48 8.33
CA ALA A 357 2.53 -16.38 9.18
C ALA A 357 2.62 -15.23 10.21
N GLY A 358 1.62 -14.35 10.17
CA GLY A 358 1.50 -13.18 11.05
C GLY A 358 2.22 -11.92 10.54
N ALA A 359 2.83 -11.97 9.35
CA ALA A 359 3.50 -10.82 8.77
C ALA A 359 2.53 -9.82 8.12
N SER A 360 2.90 -8.55 8.17
CA SER A 360 2.28 -7.43 7.46
C SER A 360 3.18 -6.99 6.29
N ASP A 361 2.60 -6.35 5.27
CA ASP A 361 3.33 -5.64 4.21
C ASP A 361 3.90 -4.28 4.65
N GLY A 362 3.67 -3.90 5.91
CA GLY A 362 4.11 -2.63 6.50
C GLY A 362 3.11 -1.48 6.37
N LYS A 363 2.02 -1.66 5.60
CA LYS A 363 0.94 -0.67 5.51
C LYS A 363 -0.13 -0.91 6.57
N LYS A 364 -0.52 -2.17 6.74
CA LYS A 364 -1.53 -2.59 7.71
C LYS A 364 -1.10 -3.84 8.46
N PHE A 365 -1.01 -3.72 9.78
CA PHE A 365 -0.87 -4.82 10.72
C PHE A 365 -2.25 -5.31 11.16
N GLY A 366 -2.27 -6.40 11.92
CA GLY A 366 -3.48 -6.91 12.55
C GLY A 366 -4.14 -5.87 13.46
N ASN A 367 -5.44 -6.03 13.71
CA ASN A 367 -6.17 -5.12 14.60
C ASN A 367 -5.98 -5.52 16.08
N ASN A 368 -6.31 -4.61 16.99
CA ASN A 368 -6.24 -4.82 18.45
C ASN A 368 -4.87 -5.32 18.95
N ILE A 369 -3.80 -4.63 18.53
CA ILE A 369 -2.42 -4.95 18.89
C ILE A 369 -2.17 -4.65 20.37
N ASP A 370 -1.57 -5.59 21.10
CA ASP A 370 -1.07 -5.31 22.45
C ASP A 370 0.14 -4.33 22.38
N PRO A 371 0.18 -3.25 23.17
CA PRO A 371 1.27 -2.27 23.15
C PRO A 371 2.69 -2.82 23.32
N LYS A 372 2.84 -4.02 23.88
CA LYS A 372 4.13 -4.71 24.11
C LYS A 372 4.40 -5.83 23.12
N GLN A 373 3.45 -6.12 22.23
CA GLN A 373 3.55 -7.20 21.26
C GLN A 373 4.66 -6.92 20.24
N LYS A 374 5.46 -7.95 19.94
CA LYS A 374 6.35 -7.98 18.77
C LYS A 374 5.51 -8.27 17.52
N LEU A 375 5.79 -7.56 16.43
CA LEU A 375 5.07 -7.73 15.16
C LEU A 375 6.03 -8.17 14.07
N TYR A 376 5.48 -8.71 12.97
CA TYR A 376 6.24 -9.20 11.85
C TYR A 376 5.97 -8.36 10.60
N LEU A 377 7.04 -7.96 9.93
CA LEU A 377 7.03 -7.16 8.71
C LEU A 377 7.70 -7.96 7.59
N PHE A 378 7.01 -8.17 6.48
CA PHE A 378 7.60 -8.70 5.26
C PHE A 378 7.60 -7.63 4.18
N THR A 379 8.78 -7.35 3.66
CA THR A 379 8.95 -6.60 2.42
C THR A 379 9.84 -7.42 1.50
N LYS A 380 9.62 -7.31 0.18
CA LYS A 380 10.37 -8.11 -0.81
C LYS A 380 11.87 -7.95 -0.67
N ILE A 381 12.34 -6.74 -0.39
CA ILE A 381 13.76 -6.44 -0.19
C ILE A 381 14.38 -7.23 0.97
N PHE A 382 13.63 -7.51 2.05
CA PHE A 382 14.17 -8.26 3.19
C PHE A 382 14.28 -9.74 2.92
N CYS A 383 13.47 -10.30 2.02
CA CYS A 383 13.45 -11.74 1.71
C CYS A 383 13.15 -12.67 2.90
N ARG A 384 12.83 -12.10 4.06
CA ARG A 384 12.37 -12.77 5.27
C ARG A 384 11.40 -11.88 6.01
N THR A 385 10.72 -12.45 6.98
CA THR A 385 9.97 -11.69 7.96
C THR A 385 10.93 -11.03 8.95
N ALA A 386 10.86 -9.71 9.06
CA ALA A 386 11.57 -8.92 10.05
C ALA A 386 10.70 -8.73 11.29
N THR A 387 11.29 -8.88 12.46
CA THR A 387 10.62 -8.57 13.73
C THR A 387 10.72 -7.07 14.01
N ILE A 388 9.59 -6.42 14.31
CA ILE A 388 9.55 -5.05 14.84
C ILE A 388 9.06 -5.06 16.29
N VAL A 389 9.60 -4.14 17.10
CA VAL A 389 9.33 -4.04 18.53
C VAL A 389 8.99 -2.60 18.94
N PRO A 390 8.19 -2.39 20.00
CA PRO A 390 7.94 -1.06 20.55
C PRO A 390 9.25 -0.36 20.93
N SER A 391 9.35 0.92 20.61
CA SER A 391 10.58 1.71 20.73
C SER A 391 10.43 2.97 21.59
N GLY A 392 9.21 3.25 22.06
CA GLY A 392 8.91 4.44 22.84
C GLY A 392 7.48 4.45 23.37
N PRO A 393 7.12 5.47 24.16
CA PRO A 393 5.78 5.60 24.73
C PRO A 393 4.74 5.92 23.64
N PRO A 394 3.43 5.68 23.92
CA PRO A 394 2.35 6.17 23.08
C PRO A 394 2.44 7.68 22.83
N THR A 395 2.11 8.10 21.62
CA THR A 395 2.13 9.49 21.17
C THR A 395 0.97 9.77 20.22
N ILE A 396 0.87 11.01 19.71
CA ILE A 396 -0.15 11.45 18.77
C ILE A 396 0.55 11.85 17.46
N SER A 397 0.05 11.33 16.33
CA SER A 397 0.55 11.70 15.00
C SER A 397 0.24 13.16 14.65
N SER A 398 0.85 13.70 13.59
CA SER A 398 0.51 15.06 13.11
C SER A 398 -0.95 15.22 12.66
N GLN A 399 -1.66 14.12 12.45
CA GLN A 399 -3.08 14.07 12.09
C GLN A 399 -4.00 13.86 13.31
N GLY A 400 -3.47 13.85 14.53
CA GLY A 400 -4.26 13.65 15.75
C GLY A 400 -4.60 12.19 16.07
N ILE A 401 -3.95 11.22 15.42
CA ILE A 401 -4.21 9.79 15.61
C ILE A 401 -3.29 9.24 16.72
N PRO A 402 -3.82 8.53 17.74
CA PRO A 402 -3.00 7.84 18.73
C PRO A 402 -2.15 6.75 18.09
N VAL A 403 -0.85 6.76 18.35
CA VAL A 403 0.11 5.82 17.77
C VAL A 403 1.19 5.39 18.76
N ILE A 404 1.79 4.22 18.52
CA ILE A 404 3.01 3.77 19.20
C ILE A 404 4.15 3.66 18.19
N PRO A 405 5.36 4.16 18.50
CA PRO A 405 6.53 3.99 17.66
C PRO A 405 7.11 2.57 17.80
N TYR A 406 7.27 1.89 16.67
CA TYR A 406 7.95 0.61 16.51
C TYR A 406 9.27 0.78 15.75
N THR A 407 10.24 -0.08 16.01
CA THR A 407 11.53 -0.13 15.29
C THR A 407 11.88 -1.58 14.92
N LEU A 408 12.83 -1.75 13.99
CA LEU A 408 13.38 -3.07 13.68
C LEU A 408 14.10 -3.63 14.92
N SER A 409 13.78 -4.87 15.29
CA SER A 409 14.45 -5.59 16.37
C SER A 409 15.94 -5.77 16.06
N ASP A 410 16.78 -5.90 17.09
CA ASP A 410 18.19 -6.26 16.91
C ASP A 410 18.35 -7.65 16.27
N GLU A 411 17.34 -8.51 16.42
CA GLU A 411 17.21 -9.79 15.71
C GLU A 411 17.25 -9.63 14.18
N PHE A 412 16.91 -8.46 13.64
CA PHE A 412 16.87 -8.20 12.19
C PHE A 412 18.25 -8.23 11.53
N ILE A 413 19.33 -7.99 12.28
CA ILE A 413 20.71 -8.01 11.76
C ILE A 413 21.59 -9.03 12.51
N ASP A 414 20.96 -9.90 13.30
CA ASP A 414 21.64 -10.97 14.00
C ASP A 414 21.85 -12.17 13.05
N ASN A 415 23.07 -12.69 13.09
CA ASN A 415 23.54 -13.81 12.27
C ASN A 415 23.41 -15.16 13.00
N GLY A 416 22.69 -15.21 14.12
CA GLY A 416 22.56 -16.39 14.97
C GLY A 416 23.54 -16.43 16.14
N GLN A 417 24.31 -15.35 16.35
CA GLN A 417 25.21 -15.20 17.49
C GLN A 417 24.44 -14.87 18.77
N VAL A 418 23.40 -14.03 18.69
CA VAL A 418 22.59 -13.63 19.84
C VAL A 418 21.37 -14.53 19.97
N ASN A 419 20.61 -14.73 18.89
CA ASN A 419 19.47 -15.64 18.85
C ASN A 419 19.82 -16.88 17.99
N PRO A 420 20.05 -18.06 18.59
CA PRO A 420 20.38 -19.27 17.85
C PRO A 420 19.38 -19.67 16.75
N ASP A 421 18.12 -19.25 16.87
CA ASP A 421 17.08 -19.50 15.85
C ASP A 421 17.40 -18.80 14.52
N ASN A 422 18.19 -17.72 14.55
CA ASN A 422 18.60 -17.00 13.34
C ASN A 422 19.67 -17.73 12.53
N LYS A 423 20.25 -18.84 13.03
CA LYS A 423 21.26 -19.60 12.27
C LYS A 423 20.73 -20.17 10.96
N CYS A 424 19.41 -20.39 10.82
CA CYS A 424 18.83 -20.85 9.55
C CYS A 424 18.83 -19.80 8.44
N PHE A 425 19.17 -18.54 8.74
CA PHE A 425 19.41 -17.51 7.72
C PHE A 425 20.81 -17.59 7.11
N CYS A 426 21.72 -18.34 7.72
CA CYS A 426 23.07 -18.51 7.18
C CYS A 426 23.05 -19.45 5.96
N VAL A 427 23.67 -19.02 4.86
CA VAL A 427 23.72 -19.80 3.62
C VAL A 427 24.85 -20.83 3.70
N ASN A 428 24.58 -22.09 3.38
CA ASN A 428 25.55 -23.19 3.42
C ASN A 428 26.29 -23.33 4.77
N ASN A 429 25.61 -23.07 5.89
CA ASN A 429 26.17 -23.05 7.25
C ASN A 429 27.31 -22.02 7.45
N LYS A 430 27.43 -21.03 6.57
CA LYS A 430 28.35 -19.91 6.70
C LYS A 430 27.55 -18.64 6.97
N CYS A 431 27.74 -18.07 8.14
CA CYS A 431 27.09 -16.83 8.54
C CYS A 431 27.97 -15.65 8.15
N LEU A 432 27.36 -14.58 7.64
CA LEU A 432 28.03 -13.29 7.53
C LEU A 432 28.30 -12.71 8.93
N PRO A 433 29.24 -11.76 9.07
CA PRO A 433 29.44 -11.02 10.31
C PRO A 433 28.15 -10.43 10.88
N TYR A 434 28.10 -10.26 12.21
CA TYR A 434 26.97 -9.63 12.88
C TYR A 434 26.73 -8.22 12.30
N GLY A 435 25.47 -7.85 12.08
CA GLY A 435 25.14 -6.60 11.39
C GLY A 435 24.78 -6.76 9.92
N LEU A 436 25.02 -7.95 9.35
CA LEU A 436 24.71 -8.27 7.96
C LEU A 436 23.64 -9.35 7.87
N MET A 437 22.69 -9.11 6.99
CA MET A 437 21.71 -10.08 6.55
C MET A 437 22.06 -10.53 5.13
N ASP A 438 22.41 -11.79 4.95
CA ASP A 438 22.57 -12.38 3.61
C ASP A 438 21.22 -12.40 2.89
N VAL A 439 21.13 -11.85 1.68
CA VAL A 439 19.94 -11.88 0.83
C VAL A 439 20.21 -12.53 -0.53
N SER A 440 21.32 -13.26 -0.67
CA SER A 440 21.71 -13.88 -1.93
C SER A 440 20.63 -14.80 -2.51
N ASN A 441 19.92 -15.56 -1.68
CA ASN A 441 18.89 -16.51 -2.12
C ASN A 441 17.70 -15.87 -2.84
N CYS A 442 17.42 -14.58 -2.62
CA CYS A 442 16.33 -13.85 -3.29
C CYS A 442 16.84 -12.82 -4.32
N PHE A 443 18.12 -12.46 -4.28
CA PHE A 443 18.78 -11.60 -5.27
C PHE A 443 19.53 -12.41 -6.32
N MET A 444 18.87 -13.41 -6.91
CA MET A 444 19.42 -14.24 -7.99
C MET A 444 20.79 -14.82 -7.63
N GLY A 445 20.93 -15.32 -6.40
CA GLY A 445 22.18 -15.87 -5.92
C GLY A 445 23.26 -14.83 -5.66
N PHE A 446 23.19 -13.58 -6.09
CA PHE A 446 24.28 -12.60 -5.98
C PHE A 446 24.69 -12.34 -4.52
N PRO A 447 25.98 -12.08 -4.24
CA PRO A 447 26.51 -11.91 -2.88
C PRO A 447 26.17 -10.53 -2.29
N VAL A 448 24.87 -10.28 -2.16
CA VAL A 448 24.29 -9.06 -1.61
C VAL A 448 23.90 -9.32 -0.16
N ALA A 449 24.24 -8.37 0.71
CA ALA A 449 23.82 -8.37 2.10
C ALA A 449 23.16 -7.04 2.47
N LEU A 450 22.10 -7.10 3.28
CA LEU A 450 21.49 -5.93 3.88
C LEU A 450 22.10 -5.61 5.24
N SER A 451 22.17 -4.32 5.57
CA SER A 451 22.51 -3.83 6.90
C SER A 451 21.66 -2.61 7.25
N LEU A 452 21.82 -2.08 8.45
CA LEU A 452 21.40 -0.70 8.73
C LEU A 452 22.40 0.29 8.12
N PRO A 453 21.99 1.54 7.81
CA PRO A 453 22.87 2.54 7.21
C PRO A 453 24.15 2.77 8.02
N HIS A 454 25.26 2.95 7.30
CA HIS A 454 26.62 3.08 7.83
C HIS A 454 27.01 1.95 8.80
N PHE A 455 26.46 0.74 8.60
CA PHE A 455 26.61 -0.41 9.50
C PHE A 455 26.22 -0.11 10.96
N TYR A 456 25.22 0.76 11.18
CA TYR A 456 24.69 1.00 12.51
C TYR A 456 24.30 -0.32 13.20
N LYS A 457 24.79 -0.52 14.45
CA LYS A 457 24.70 -1.76 15.24
C LYS A 457 25.42 -2.99 14.65
N GLY A 458 26.16 -2.87 13.55
CA GLY A 458 26.95 -3.97 13.01
C GLY A 458 28.28 -4.18 13.72
N ASP A 459 28.96 -5.28 13.38
CA ASP A 459 30.31 -5.57 13.88
C ASP A 459 31.28 -4.45 13.45
N PRO A 460 32.09 -3.89 14.36
CA PRO A 460 33.09 -2.87 14.02
C PRO A 460 34.05 -3.28 12.89
N SER A 461 34.32 -4.58 12.72
CA SER A 461 35.19 -5.08 11.66
C SER A 461 34.69 -4.74 10.25
N LEU A 462 33.37 -4.54 10.09
CA LEU A 462 32.76 -4.13 8.81
C LEU A 462 33.27 -2.77 8.32
N MET A 463 33.75 -1.93 9.24
CA MET A 463 34.20 -0.56 8.94
C MET A 463 35.72 -0.42 8.89
N HIS A 464 36.50 -1.42 9.32
CA HIS A 464 37.97 -1.29 9.46
C HIS A 464 38.70 -0.90 8.17
N ASN A 465 38.19 -1.33 7.02
CA ASN A 465 38.80 -1.12 5.70
C ASN A 465 38.07 -0.04 4.89
N LEU A 466 37.20 0.76 5.53
CA LEU A 466 36.35 1.75 4.86
C LEU A 466 36.46 3.10 5.57
N GLU A 467 36.51 4.17 4.78
CA GLU A 467 36.44 5.54 5.27
C GLU A 467 35.08 6.16 4.95
N GLY A 468 34.65 7.15 5.73
CA GLY A 468 33.42 7.92 5.49
C GLY A 468 32.13 7.34 6.11
N LEU A 469 32.23 6.31 6.96
CA LEU A 469 31.08 5.73 7.64
C LEU A 469 30.90 6.27 9.07
N TYR A 470 29.71 6.77 9.40
CA TYR A 470 29.41 7.41 10.68
C TYR A 470 28.07 6.90 11.26
N PRO A 471 28.03 5.67 11.82
CA PRO A 471 26.80 5.10 12.36
C PRO A 471 26.17 5.98 13.44
N ASN A 472 24.89 6.32 13.28
CA ASN A 472 24.15 7.19 14.20
C ASN A 472 22.73 6.65 14.42
N ALA A 473 22.34 6.49 15.69
CA ALA A 473 21.03 5.93 16.04
C ALA A 473 19.84 6.75 15.53
N SER A 474 19.92 8.08 15.59
CA SER A 474 18.83 8.97 15.19
C SER A 474 18.65 9.01 13.67
N LEU A 475 19.76 8.91 12.92
CA LEU A 475 19.74 8.97 11.46
C LEU A 475 19.54 7.60 10.82
N HIS A 476 20.03 6.52 11.43
CA HIS A 476 20.13 5.20 10.79
C HIS A 476 19.22 4.13 11.42
N SER A 477 18.29 4.53 12.31
CA SER A 477 17.23 3.64 12.79
C SER A 477 15.95 3.79 11.96
N SER A 478 15.24 2.68 11.81
CA SER A 478 13.90 2.64 11.20
C SER A 478 12.82 2.88 12.25
N LYS A 479 11.74 3.58 11.87
CA LYS A 479 10.58 3.84 12.74
C LYS A 479 9.26 3.65 11.99
N LEU A 480 8.30 2.99 12.63
CA LEU A 480 6.93 2.85 12.17
C LEU A 480 6.00 3.38 13.26
N PHE A 481 5.02 4.20 12.91
CA PHE A 481 4.05 4.72 13.88
C PHE A 481 2.70 4.02 13.66
N LEU A 482 2.31 3.18 14.60
CA LEU A 482 1.16 2.29 14.45
C LEU A 482 0.01 2.71 15.35
N ASN A 483 -1.20 2.82 14.80
CA ASN A 483 -2.41 2.85 15.61
C ASN A 483 -2.76 1.41 16.04
N LEU A 484 -2.77 1.14 17.35
CA LEU A 484 -2.90 -0.22 17.86
C LEU A 484 -4.28 -0.86 17.63
N GLU A 485 -5.34 -0.05 17.62
CA GLU A 485 -6.71 -0.53 17.43
C GLU A 485 -6.91 -1.02 15.99
N THR A 486 -6.51 -0.21 15.01
CA THR A 486 -6.72 -0.50 13.58
C THR A 486 -5.54 -1.19 12.90
N GLY A 487 -4.39 -1.30 13.57
CA GLY A 487 -3.15 -1.82 12.99
C GLY A 487 -2.57 -0.99 11.85
N VAL A 488 -3.12 0.20 11.55
CA VAL A 488 -2.67 1.02 10.43
C VAL A 488 -1.37 1.74 10.78
N ALA A 489 -0.38 1.69 9.87
CA ALA A 489 0.80 2.53 9.95
C ALA A 489 0.48 3.95 9.45
N THR A 490 0.48 4.94 10.34
CA THR A 490 0.16 6.34 9.98
C THR A 490 1.31 7.04 9.26
N SER A 491 2.54 6.66 9.61
CA SER A 491 3.77 7.09 8.99
C SER A 491 4.86 6.07 9.28
N PHE A 492 5.86 6.03 8.40
CA PHE A 492 7.03 5.19 8.57
C PHE A 492 8.25 5.83 7.93
N SER A 493 9.41 5.39 8.41
CA SER A 493 10.74 5.66 7.89
C SER A 493 11.50 4.34 8.00
N LEU A 494 11.60 3.63 6.88
CA LEU A 494 12.28 2.35 6.80
C LEU A 494 13.63 2.54 6.10
N LYS A 495 14.71 2.34 6.84
CA LYS A 495 16.08 2.57 6.39
C LYS A 495 16.84 1.26 6.30
N VAL A 496 17.45 1.01 5.14
CA VAL A 496 18.33 -0.14 4.91
C VAL A 496 19.48 0.22 3.98
N GLN A 497 20.56 -0.54 4.09
CA GLN A 497 21.75 -0.42 3.26
C GLN A 497 22.00 -1.72 2.51
N ALA A 498 22.21 -1.61 1.20
CA ALA A 498 22.65 -2.69 0.35
C ALA A 498 24.18 -2.72 0.31
N ASN A 499 24.73 -3.92 0.47
CA ASN A 499 26.17 -4.15 0.50
C ASN A 499 26.52 -5.32 -0.40
N LEU A 500 27.69 -5.27 -1.01
CA LEU A 500 28.30 -6.40 -1.71
C LEU A 500 29.32 -7.05 -0.79
N PHE A 501 29.18 -8.34 -0.48
CA PHE A 501 30.20 -9.07 0.28
C PHE A 501 31.11 -9.84 -0.67
N VAL A 502 32.42 -9.59 -0.57
CA VAL A 502 33.43 -10.21 -1.42
C VAL A 502 34.28 -11.13 -0.54
N GLY A 503 34.25 -12.44 -0.82
CA GLY A 503 35.02 -13.43 -0.06
C GLY A 503 36.51 -13.44 -0.37
N ASP A 504 37.24 -14.30 0.34
CA ASP A 504 38.72 -14.45 0.27
C ASP A 504 39.25 -14.85 -1.11
N GLN A 505 38.37 -15.38 -1.95
CA GLN A 505 38.76 -16.13 -3.15
C GLN A 505 38.75 -15.31 -4.43
N CYS A 506 39.01 -14.02 -4.36
CA CYS A 506 39.18 -13.21 -5.56
C CYS A 506 40.50 -13.54 -6.27
N GLY A 507 40.45 -14.50 -7.20
CA GLY A 507 41.62 -15.09 -7.87
C GLY A 507 42.32 -14.19 -8.88
N THR A 508 41.95 -12.91 -8.95
CA THR A 508 42.37 -11.98 -10.00
C THR A 508 42.88 -10.68 -9.41
N LYS A 509 43.81 -10.01 -10.11
CA LYS A 509 44.33 -8.70 -9.70
C LYS A 509 43.27 -7.60 -9.68
N PHE A 510 42.17 -7.80 -10.42
CA PHE A 510 41.11 -6.81 -10.52
C PHE A 510 40.34 -6.66 -9.21
N CYS A 511 40.14 -7.76 -8.47
CA CYS A 511 39.32 -7.73 -7.27
C CYS A 511 40.08 -8.03 -5.97
N SER A 512 41.41 -8.20 -6.04
CA SER A 512 42.24 -8.48 -4.86
C SER A 512 42.17 -7.41 -3.78
N LYS A 513 42.01 -6.12 -4.16
CA LYS A 513 41.83 -5.01 -3.21
C LYS A 513 40.50 -5.06 -2.44
N PHE A 514 39.52 -5.81 -2.94
CA PHE A 514 38.20 -5.96 -2.36
C PHE A 514 38.04 -7.29 -1.63
N SER A 515 39.09 -8.12 -1.57
CA SER A 515 39.02 -9.44 -0.93
C SER A 515 38.71 -9.34 0.56
N ASN A 516 37.80 -10.19 1.05
CA ASN A 516 37.30 -10.20 2.43
C ASN A 516 36.72 -8.87 2.90
N MET A 517 36.11 -8.10 2.00
CA MET A 517 35.44 -6.83 2.34
C MET A 517 33.94 -6.90 2.10
N THR A 518 33.19 -6.20 2.95
CA THR A 518 31.79 -5.86 2.70
C THR A 518 31.74 -4.42 2.23
N ILE A 519 31.39 -4.21 0.97
CA ILE A 519 31.40 -2.92 0.30
C ILE A 519 29.98 -2.33 0.37
N PRO A 520 29.77 -1.20 1.06
CA PRO A 520 28.48 -0.52 1.01
C PRO A 520 28.26 0.06 -0.39
N ILE A 521 27.10 -0.25 -0.98
CA ILE A 521 26.76 0.17 -2.34
C ILE A 521 25.86 1.40 -2.30
N ALA A 522 24.79 1.33 -1.52
CA ALA A 522 23.88 2.45 -1.26
C ALA A 522 23.06 2.15 -0.01
N TRP A 523 22.57 3.20 0.64
CA TRP A 523 21.48 3.08 1.60
C TRP A 523 20.29 3.90 1.13
N ALA A 524 19.10 3.48 1.52
CA ALA A 524 17.86 4.11 1.13
C ALA A 524 16.93 4.24 2.34
N GLU A 525 16.11 5.30 2.30
CA GLU A 525 15.00 5.50 3.21
C GLU A 525 13.70 5.48 2.42
N ALA A 526 12.84 4.51 2.71
CA ALA A 526 11.45 4.56 2.30
C ALA A 526 10.66 5.30 3.40
N VAL A 527 10.08 6.44 3.04
CA VAL A 527 9.34 7.30 3.98
C VAL A 527 7.92 7.56 3.48
N SER A 528 6.96 7.48 4.40
CA SER A 528 5.59 7.92 4.16
C SER A 528 5.47 9.41 4.51
N THR A 529 5.35 10.25 3.49
CA THR A 529 5.16 11.70 3.63
C THR A 529 3.67 12.05 3.73
N ASN A 530 3.07 11.83 4.89
CA ASN A 530 1.81 12.52 5.23
C ASN A 530 2.05 13.99 5.65
N ASN A 531 3.31 14.43 5.65
CA ASN A 531 3.72 15.82 5.84
C ASN A 531 4.57 16.23 4.63
N LYS A 532 4.22 17.36 4.01
CA LYS A 532 5.21 18.17 3.30
C LYS A 532 6.43 18.29 4.21
N LEU A 533 7.61 18.03 3.67
CA LEU A 533 8.89 18.41 4.26
C LEU A 533 8.82 19.91 4.61
N HIS A 534 8.45 20.21 5.85
CA HIS A 534 9.04 21.32 6.59
C HIS A 534 10.23 20.71 7.32
N ASP A 535 11.25 20.35 6.55
CA ASP A 535 12.59 20.35 7.10
C ASP A 535 12.90 21.81 7.42
N ASN A 536 12.88 22.12 8.71
CA ASN A 536 13.66 23.24 9.20
C ASN A 536 15.12 22.87 8.92
N GLY A 537 15.67 23.52 7.89
CA GLY A 537 17.02 23.34 7.38
C GLY A 537 18.02 22.71 8.33
N GLU A 538 18.19 21.41 8.20
CA GLU A 538 19.50 20.78 8.32
C GLU A 538 19.75 20.05 7.00
N SER A 539 20.34 20.81 6.08
CA SER A 539 21.02 20.28 4.91
C SER A 539 21.98 19.18 5.36
N SER A 540 21.67 17.92 5.09
CA SER A 540 22.69 16.88 5.03
C SER A 540 23.41 17.02 3.68
N GLU A 541 24.24 18.05 3.57
CA GLU A 541 25.44 17.96 2.72
C GLU A 541 26.45 17.09 3.47
N LYS A 542 26.63 15.86 2.98
CA LYS A 542 27.94 15.19 2.80
C LYS A 542 27.77 13.84 2.15
#